data_AF-A0A7C7QQN2-F1
#
_entry.id   AF-A0A7C7QQN2-F1
#
_cell.length_a   1.000
_cell.length_b   1.000
_cell.length_c   1.000
_cell.angle_alpha   90.00
_cell.angle_beta   90.00
_cell.angle_gamma   90.00
#
_symmetry.space_group_name_H-M   'P 1'
#
loop_
_entity.id
_entity.type
_entity.pdbx_description
1 polymer ?
#
loop_
_entity_poly.entity_id
_entity_poly.type
_entity_poly.pdbx_seq_one_letter_code
_entity_poly.pdbx_strand_id
1 'polypeptide(L)'
;MREKSVAFSRSQMGEIEACLDELVRNTGAREVLLADTTGRLISARGRLGERESTATGVAALSAGGYAAMVEMARYFEIETEFRQITYEGEYHSIYSSNVSNTLVITVVFDHNVKLGIVRAFTKQATQRLQDIVTRALLEMETDRRLHGEEELRADFGQALIDELEAFLAEEGS
;
A
#
# COMPACT_ATOMS: atom_id res chain seq x y z
N MET A 1 -9.11 14.65 0.00
CA MET A 1 -7.79 14.57 0.67
C MET A 1 -6.92 13.64 -0.17
N ARG A 2 -5.77 14.05 -0.70
CA ARG A 2 -4.89 13.10 -1.41
C ARG A 2 -4.38 12.09 -0.40
N GLU A 3 -4.78 10.84 -0.54
CA GLU A 3 -4.32 9.75 0.32
C GLU A 3 -2.80 9.60 0.20
N LYS A 4 -2.11 9.54 1.34
CA LYS A 4 -0.64 9.46 1.36
C LYS A 4 -0.21 8.09 0.85
N SER A 5 0.61 8.08 -0.21
CA SER A 5 1.31 6.88 -0.66
C SER A 5 2.28 6.43 0.43
N VAL A 6 2.23 5.14 0.81
CA VAL A 6 3.14 4.56 1.79
C VAL A 6 4.42 4.16 1.09
N ALA A 7 5.56 4.63 1.62
CA ALA A 7 6.88 4.18 1.20
C ALA A 7 7.39 3.12 2.19
N PHE A 8 7.95 2.04 1.67
CA PHE A 8 8.47 0.94 2.49
C PHE A 8 9.99 0.90 2.41
N SER A 9 10.63 0.77 3.57
CA SER A 9 12.06 0.49 3.65
C SER A 9 12.38 -0.91 3.08
N ARG A 10 13.67 -1.17 2.81
CA ARG A 10 14.10 -2.50 2.32
C ARG A 10 13.73 -3.63 3.29
N SER A 11 13.82 -3.38 4.59
CA SER A 11 13.44 -4.36 5.61
C SER A 11 11.94 -4.64 5.57
N GLN A 12 11.12 -3.59 5.54
CA GLN A 12 9.66 -3.72 5.46
C GLN A 12 9.22 -4.43 4.18
N MET A 13 9.89 -4.16 3.05
CA MET A 13 9.62 -4.88 1.81
C MET A 13 9.90 -6.38 1.95
N GLY A 14 11.01 -6.76 2.59
CA GLY A 14 11.31 -8.16 2.89
C GLY A 14 10.26 -8.83 3.78
N GLU A 15 9.72 -8.10 4.76
CA GLU A 15 8.62 -8.60 5.62
C GLU A 15 7.31 -8.79 4.85
N ILE A 16 6.96 -7.84 3.97
CA ILE A 16 5.80 -7.92 3.07
C ILE A 16 5.92 -9.17 2.21
N GLU A 17 7.05 -9.30 1.52
CA GLU A 17 7.35 -10.40 0.64
C GLU A 17 7.25 -11.77 1.33
N ALA A 18 7.80 -11.89 2.54
CA ALA A 18 7.69 -13.11 3.34
C ALA A 18 6.24 -13.43 3.72
N CYS A 19 5.43 -12.41 4.03
CA CYS A 19 4.00 -12.56 4.30
C CYS A 19 3.24 -13.07 3.07
N LEU A 20 3.53 -12.52 1.88
CA LEU A 20 2.89 -12.96 0.63
C LEU A 20 3.31 -14.38 0.25
N ASP A 21 4.59 -14.74 0.42
CA ASP A 21 5.08 -16.11 0.18
C ASP A 21 4.41 -17.13 1.10
N GLU A 22 4.17 -16.76 2.36
CA GLU A 22 3.45 -17.60 3.30
C GLU A 22 1.98 -17.77 2.89
N LEU A 23 1.34 -16.71 2.42
CA LEU A 23 -0.03 -16.78 1.91
C LEU A 23 -0.12 -17.73 0.71
N VAL A 24 0.83 -17.66 -0.23
CA VAL A 24 0.93 -18.61 -1.36
C VAL A 24 1.03 -20.05 -0.85
N ARG A 25 1.94 -20.33 0.09
CA ARG A 25 2.12 -21.69 0.64
C ARG A 25 0.87 -22.22 1.35
N ASN A 26 0.24 -21.39 2.17
CA ASN A 26 -0.91 -21.80 2.99
C ASN A 26 -2.19 -22.01 2.18
N THR A 27 -2.34 -21.30 1.06
CA THR A 27 -3.55 -21.37 0.22
C THR A 27 -3.38 -22.25 -1.01
N GLY A 28 -2.15 -22.53 -1.44
CA GLY A 28 -1.89 -23.09 -2.76
C GLY A 28 -2.26 -22.13 -3.89
N ALA A 29 -2.35 -20.82 -3.60
CA ALA A 29 -2.68 -19.81 -4.60
C ALA A 29 -1.67 -19.84 -5.75
N ARG A 30 -2.18 -19.52 -6.95
CA ARG A 30 -1.34 -19.36 -8.13
C ARG A 30 -0.46 -18.13 -7.97
N GLU A 31 -1.07 -16.99 -7.65
CA GLU A 31 -0.39 -15.70 -7.48
C GLU A 31 -1.05 -14.90 -6.35
N VAL A 32 -0.23 -14.16 -5.61
CA VAL A 32 -0.65 -13.19 -4.59
C VAL A 32 0.00 -11.86 -4.91
N LEU A 33 -0.80 -10.80 -4.93
CA LEU A 33 -0.40 -9.46 -5.33
C LEU A 33 -0.74 -8.49 -4.22
N LEU A 34 0.19 -7.59 -3.91
CA LEU A 34 -0.06 -6.39 -3.12
C LEU A 34 0.09 -5.19 -4.03
N ALA A 35 -0.95 -4.36 -4.10
CA ALA A 35 -0.97 -3.15 -4.92
C ALA A 35 -1.59 -2.01 -4.12
N ASP A 36 -1.33 -0.77 -4.56
CA ASP A 36 -2.10 0.36 -4.08
C ASP A 36 -3.47 0.46 -4.78
N THR A 37 -4.36 1.30 -4.25
CA THR A 37 -5.72 1.52 -4.79
C THR A 37 -5.74 2.16 -6.18
N THR A 38 -4.61 2.62 -6.71
CA THR A 38 -4.49 3.08 -8.09
C THR A 38 -4.13 1.94 -9.06
N GLY A 39 -3.84 0.75 -8.53
CA GLY A 39 -3.47 -0.41 -9.31
C GLY A 39 -1.96 -0.55 -9.53
N ARG A 40 -1.15 0.29 -8.88
CA ARG A 40 0.31 0.16 -8.95
C ARG A 40 0.75 -1.00 -8.07
N LEU A 41 1.40 -1.97 -8.72
CA LEU A 41 1.93 -3.15 -8.04
C LEU A 41 3.07 -2.76 -7.09
N ILE A 42 3.00 -3.28 -5.86
CA ILE A 42 4.04 -3.12 -4.84
C ILE A 42 4.90 -4.38 -4.75
N SER A 43 4.25 -5.54 -4.69
CA SER A 43 4.91 -6.84 -4.67
C SER A 43 3.98 -7.93 -5.20
N ALA A 44 4.57 -8.97 -5.78
CA ALA A 44 3.88 -10.13 -6.29
C ALA A 44 4.64 -11.40 -5.90
N ARG A 45 3.92 -12.46 -5.50
CA ARG A 45 4.49 -13.77 -5.17
C ARG A 45 3.67 -14.91 -5.78
N GLY A 46 4.29 -16.09 -5.88
CA GLY A 46 3.69 -17.29 -6.45
C GLY A 46 4.28 -17.66 -7.81
N ARG A 47 3.48 -18.30 -8.66
CA ARG A 47 3.86 -18.80 -9.99
C ARG A 47 3.82 -17.68 -11.02
N LEU A 48 4.62 -16.65 -10.78
CA LEU A 48 4.92 -15.57 -11.71
C LEU A 48 5.77 -16.17 -12.84
N GLY A 49 5.14 -16.72 -13.87
CA GLY A 49 5.86 -17.23 -15.05
C GLY A 49 6.55 -16.09 -15.84
N GLU A 50 6.75 -16.27 -17.14
CA GLU A 50 7.33 -15.25 -18.05
C GLU A 50 6.49 -13.96 -18.23
N ARG A 51 5.50 -13.69 -17.38
CA ARG A 51 4.51 -12.62 -17.57
C ARG A 51 4.31 -11.77 -16.32
N GLU A 52 5.36 -11.07 -15.91
CA GLU A 52 5.26 -9.95 -14.96
C GLU A 52 4.19 -8.92 -15.39
N SER A 53 4.01 -8.73 -16.71
CA SER A 53 2.93 -7.92 -17.29
C SER A 53 1.51 -8.37 -16.93
N THR A 54 1.29 -9.66 -16.60
CA THR A 54 -0.02 -10.17 -16.17
C THR A 54 -0.32 -9.76 -14.73
N ALA A 55 0.66 -9.80 -13.82
CA ALA A 55 0.51 -9.36 -12.43
C ALA A 55 0.14 -7.87 -12.34
N THR A 56 0.84 -7.02 -13.09
CA THR A 56 0.53 -5.58 -13.18
C THR A 56 -0.87 -5.33 -13.76
N GLY A 57 -1.26 -6.09 -14.79
CA GLY A 57 -2.61 -6.00 -15.35
C GLY A 57 -3.71 -6.40 -14.35
N VAL A 58 -3.51 -7.49 -13.61
CA VAL A 58 -4.45 -7.93 -12.55
C VAL A 58 -4.54 -6.90 -11.44
N ALA A 59 -3.43 -6.31 -10.99
CA ALA A 59 -3.44 -5.24 -10.00
C ALA A 59 -4.24 -4.02 -10.47
N ALA A 60 -3.99 -3.54 -11.69
CA ALA A 60 -4.71 -2.42 -12.29
C ALA A 60 -6.21 -2.68 -12.43
N LEU A 61 -6.59 -3.86 -12.93
CA LEU A 61 -7.99 -4.25 -13.11
C LEU A 61 -8.70 -4.43 -11.77
N SER A 62 -8.04 -5.01 -10.77
CA SER A 62 -8.60 -5.19 -9.42
C SER A 62 -8.85 -3.85 -8.73
N ALA A 63 -7.94 -2.89 -8.88
CA ALA A 63 -8.13 -1.51 -8.41
C ALA A 63 -9.32 -0.82 -9.11
N GLY A 64 -9.45 -0.98 -10.43
CA GLY A 64 -10.63 -0.49 -11.18
C GLY A 64 -11.94 -1.13 -10.70
N GLY A 65 -11.95 -2.44 -10.45
CA GLY A 65 -13.08 -3.17 -9.89
C GLY A 65 -13.46 -2.67 -8.49
N TYR A 66 -12.47 -2.39 -7.65
CA TYR A 66 -12.68 -1.80 -6.33
C TYR A 66 -13.28 -0.39 -6.41
N ALA A 67 -12.76 0.47 -7.29
CA ALA A 67 -13.31 1.81 -7.50
C ALA A 67 -14.79 1.75 -7.95
N ALA A 68 -15.13 0.84 -8.87
CA ALA A 68 -16.51 0.62 -9.29
C ALA A 68 -17.41 0.12 -8.16
N MET A 69 -16.90 -0.77 -7.30
CA MET A 69 -17.61 -1.27 -6.12
C MET A 69 -17.91 -0.16 -5.10
N VAL A 70 -16.95 0.76 -4.87
CA VAL A 70 -17.16 1.95 -4.02
C VAL A 70 -18.27 2.83 -4.58
N GLU A 71 -18.26 3.10 -5.89
CA GLU A 71 -19.32 3.89 -6.54
C GLU A 71 -20.68 3.19 -6.47
N MET A 72 -20.71 1.86 -6.58
CA MET A 72 -21.93 1.07 -6.34
C MET A 72 -22.46 1.24 -4.91
N ALA A 73 -21.59 1.18 -3.90
CA ALA A 73 -21.99 1.39 -2.50
C ALA A 73 -22.64 2.76 -2.31
N ARG A 74 -22.04 3.80 -2.88
CA ARG A 74 -22.55 5.17 -2.84
C ARG A 74 -23.89 5.29 -3.56
N TYR A 75 -24.02 4.68 -4.73
CA TYR A 75 -25.25 4.70 -5.52
C TYR A 75 -26.44 4.07 -4.80
N PHE A 76 -26.20 2.99 -4.05
CA PHE A 76 -27.23 2.27 -3.29
C PHE A 76 -27.32 2.70 -1.81
N GLU A 77 -26.64 3.78 -1.41
CA GLU A 77 -26.62 4.28 -0.02
C GLU A 77 -26.25 3.20 1.02
N ILE A 78 -25.33 2.32 0.64
CA ILE A 78 -24.87 1.23 1.52
C ILE A 78 -23.85 1.80 2.51
N GLU A 79 -24.23 1.87 3.78
CA GLU A 79 -23.36 2.40 4.86
C GLU A 79 -22.14 1.51 5.15
N THR A 80 -22.15 0.26 4.70
CA THR A 80 -21.02 -0.67 4.88
C THR A 80 -20.03 -0.53 3.74
N GLU A 81 -18.78 -0.18 4.06
CA GLU A 81 -17.69 -0.25 3.10
C GLU A 81 -17.50 -1.69 2.63
N PHE A 82 -17.69 -1.95 1.34
CA PHE A 82 -17.29 -3.23 0.79
C PHE A 82 -15.77 -3.38 0.92
N ARG A 83 -15.34 -4.40 1.65
CA ARG A 83 -13.91 -4.62 1.94
C ARG A 83 -13.27 -5.66 1.02
N GLN A 84 -14.09 -6.36 0.24
CA GLN A 84 -13.71 -7.57 -0.48
C GLN A 84 -14.46 -7.67 -1.80
N ILE A 85 -13.78 -8.14 -2.84
CA ILE A 85 -14.38 -8.45 -4.13
C ILE A 85 -13.93 -9.86 -4.55
N THR A 86 -14.82 -10.60 -5.20
CA THR A 86 -14.52 -11.94 -5.71
C THR A 86 -15.03 -12.05 -7.14
N TYR A 87 -14.17 -12.52 -8.04
CA TYR A 87 -14.53 -12.92 -9.39
C TYR A 87 -14.38 -14.44 -9.48
N GLU A 88 -15.47 -15.13 -9.77
CA GLU A 88 -15.47 -16.58 -9.96
C GLU A 88 -15.40 -16.91 -11.44
N GLY A 89 -14.48 -17.78 -11.81
CA GLY A 89 -14.33 -18.29 -13.17
C GLY A 89 -14.23 -19.81 -13.17
N GLU A 90 -14.39 -20.40 -14.35
CA GLU A 90 -14.36 -21.85 -14.54
C GLU A 90 -13.02 -22.47 -14.15
N TYR A 91 -11.91 -21.79 -14.46
CA TYR A 91 -10.56 -22.29 -14.22
C TYR A 91 -9.87 -21.62 -13.03
N HIS A 92 -10.08 -20.31 -12.89
CA HIS A 92 -9.45 -19.48 -11.88
C HIS A 92 -10.49 -18.57 -11.25
N SER A 93 -10.28 -18.31 -9.96
CA SER A 93 -11.01 -17.30 -9.21
C SER A 93 -10.03 -16.26 -8.66
N ILE A 94 -10.53 -15.04 -8.51
CA ILE A 94 -9.78 -13.89 -7.98
C ILE A 94 -10.49 -13.42 -6.72
N TYR A 95 -9.75 -13.28 -5.64
CA TYR A 95 -10.23 -12.71 -4.39
C TYR A 95 -9.36 -11.53 -4.01
N SER A 96 -9.95 -10.36 -3.82
CA SER A 96 -9.25 -9.18 -3.34
C SER A 96 -9.84 -8.68 -2.02
N SER A 97 -8.99 -8.15 -1.16
CA SER A 97 -9.37 -7.56 0.13
C SER A 97 -8.53 -6.33 0.41
N ASN A 98 -9.11 -5.33 1.07
CA ASN A 98 -8.34 -4.18 1.55
C ASN A 98 -7.36 -4.61 2.64
N VAL A 99 -6.15 -4.07 2.58
CA VAL A 99 -5.15 -4.11 3.64
C VAL A 99 -5.23 -2.83 4.45
N SER A 100 -5.22 -1.68 3.78
CA SER A 100 -5.45 -0.36 4.35
C SER A 100 -6.35 0.42 3.40
N ASN A 101 -6.58 1.71 3.66
CA ASN A 101 -7.31 2.57 2.73
C ASN A 101 -6.59 2.72 1.38
N THR A 102 -5.27 2.53 1.36
CA THR A 102 -4.44 2.76 0.17
C THR A 102 -3.91 1.48 -0.44
N LEU A 103 -4.11 0.31 0.18
CA LEU A 103 -3.52 -0.95 -0.24
C LEU A 103 -4.55 -2.08 -0.34
N VAL A 104 -4.44 -2.86 -1.40
CA VAL A 104 -5.29 -4.02 -1.69
C VAL A 104 -4.41 -5.24 -1.91
N ILE A 105 -4.77 -6.35 -1.24
CA ILE A 105 -4.21 -7.66 -1.52
C ILE A 105 -5.14 -8.43 -2.45
N THR A 106 -4.59 -9.07 -3.47
CA THR A 106 -5.32 -9.88 -4.45
C THR A 106 -4.71 -11.27 -4.53
N VAL A 107 -5.56 -12.30 -4.50
CA VAL A 107 -5.19 -13.70 -4.57
C VAL A 107 -5.86 -14.32 -5.78
N VAL A 108 -5.05 -14.88 -6.69
CA VAL A 108 -5.51 -15.65 -7.85
C VAL A 108 -5.29 -17.13 -7.54
N PHE A 109 -6.34 -17.93 -7.65
CA PHE A 109 -6.29 -19.35 -7.27
C PHE A 109 -7.12 -20.21 -8.22
N ASP A 110 -6.71 -21.47 -8.35
CA ASP A 110 -7.39 -22.45 -9.21
C ASP A 110 -8.69 -22.93 -8.55
N HIS A 111 -9.63 -23.41 -9.35
CA HIS A 111 -10.95 -23.89 -8.91
C HIS A 111 -10.91 -25.01 -7.84
N ASN A 112 -9.79 -25.72 -7.70
CA ASN A 112 -9.59 -26.76 -6.69
C ASN A 112 -9.30 -26.18 -5.29
N VAL A 113 -8.89 -24.91 -5.19
CA VAL A 113 -8.67 -24.20 -3.93
C VAL A 113 -10.00 -23.61 -3.44
N LYS A 114 -10.34 -23.90 -2.18
CA LYS A 114 -11.60 -23.41 -1.59
C LYS A 114 -11.49 -21.94 -1.19
N LEU A 115 -12.45 -21.12 -1.64
CA LEU A 115 -12.54 -19.69 -1.29
C LEU A 115 -12.50 -19.45 0.23
N GLY A 116 -13.10 -20.32 1.04
CA GLY A 116 -13.05 -20.20 2.50
C GLY A 116 -11.63 -20.24 3.08
N ILE A 117 -10.76 -21.09 2.53
CA ILE A 117 -9.35 -21.20 2.92
C ILE A 117 -8.60 -19.93 2.51
N VAL A 118 -8.82 -19.47 1.28
CA VAL A 118 -8.24 -18.22 0.77
C VAL A 118 -8.62 -17.05 1.66
N ARG A 119 -9.90 -16.91 2.01
CA ARG A 119 -10.40 -15.84 2.90
C ARG A 119 -9.75 -15.91 4.28
N ALA A 120 -9.66 -17.11 4.87
CA ALA A 120 -9.10 -17.29 6.21
C ALA A 120 -7.62 -16.89 6.28
N PHE A 121 -6.79 -17.35 5.34
CA PHE A 121 -5.38 -17.01 5.32
C PHE A 121 -5.11 -15.58 4.85
N THR A 122 -5.89 -15.07 3.89
CA THR A 122 -5.76 -13.66 3.47
C THR A 122 -6.07 -12.72 4.63
N LYS A 123 -7.07 -13.04 5.46
CA LYS A 123 -7.36 -12.24 6.67
C LYS A 123 -6.16 -12.16 7.62
N GLN A 124 -5.45 -13.27 7.85
CA GLN A 124 -4.25 -13.29 8.68
C GLN A 124 -3.10 -12.50 8.05
N ALA A 125 -2.90 -12.64 6.74
CA ALA A 125 -1.90 -11.89 6.00
C ALA A 125 -2.19 -10.38 6.04
N THR A 126 -3.45 -9.97 5.85
CA THR A 126 -3.90 -8.58 5.95
C THR A 126 -3.56 -7.97 7.32
N GLN A 127 -3.79 -8.68 8.42
CA GLN A 127 -3.46 -8.18 9.76
C GLN A 127 -1.96 -7.92 9.91
N ARG A 128 -1.12 -8.85 9.46
CA ARG A 128 0.35 -8.66 9.50
C ARG A 128 0.81 -7.52 8.61
N LEU A 129 0.22 -7.39 7.42
CA LEU A 129 0.53 -6.28 6.50
C LEU A 129 0.10 -4.93 7.09
N GLN A 130 -1.03 -4.87 7.81
CA GLN A 130 -1.46 -3.67 8.51
C GLN A 130 -0.43 -3.21 9.55
N ASP A 131 0.16 -4.15 10.31
CA ASP A 131 1.21 -3.82 11.29
C ASP A 131 2.47 -3.24 10.60
N ILE A 132 2.84 -3.78 9.44
CA ILE A 132 3.96 -3.24 8.63
C ILE A 132 3.64 -1.84 8.12
N VAL A 133 2.43 -1.63 7.59
CA VAL A 133 1.97 -0.33 7.09
C VAL A 133 1.95 0.72 8.20
N THR A 134 1.44 0.38 9.38
CA THR A 134 1.43 1.30 10.53
C THR A 134 2.84 1.71 10.92
N ARG A 135 3.79 0.77 11.00
CA ARG A 135 5.20 1.11 11.27
C ARG A 135 5.80 2.01 10.20
N ALA A 136 5.57 1.70 8.93
CA ALA A 136 6.07 2.51 7.82
C ALA A 136 5.55 3.95 7.88
N LEU A 137 4.25 4.13 8.17
CA LEU A 137 3.65 5.46 8.32
C LEU A 137 4.23 6.25 9.49
N LEU A 138 4.48 5.61 10.63
CA LEU A 138 5.09 6.25 11.80
C LEU A 138 6.54 6.67 11.54
N GLU A 139 7.33 5.84 10.87
CA GLU A 139 8.70 6.17 10.45
C GLU A 139 8.69 7.38 9.50
N MET A 140 7.81 7.39 8.49
CA MET A 140 7.68 8.51 7.56
C MET A 140 7.27 9.83 8.22
N GLU A 141 6.41 9.78 9.24
CA GLU A 141 5.99 10.97 9.99
C GLU A 141 7.10 11.49 10.88
N THR A 142 7.89 10.59 11.47
CA THR A 142 9.07 10.93 12.28
C THR A 142 10.15 11.60 11.42
N ASP A 143 10.49 11.01 10.28
CA ASP A 143 11.50 11.56 9.36
C ASP A 143 11.11 12.96 8.86
N ARG A 144 9.82 13.16 8.54
CA ARG A 144 9.29 14.45 8.11
C ARG A 144 9.36 15.51 9.22
N ARG A 145 9.06 15.13 10.46
CA ARG A 145 9.17 16.03 11.62
C ARG A 145 10.62 16.48 11.81
N LEU A 146 11.57 15.55 11.73
CA LEU A 146 12.99 15.84 11.90
C LEU A 146 13.52 16.76 10.79
N HIS A 147 13.22 16.46 9.52
CA HIS A 147 13.62 17.32 8.40
C HIS A 147 12.99 18.71 8.49
N GLY A 148 11.72 18.81 8.88
CA GLY A 148 11.06 20.11 9.07
C GLY A 148 11.68 20.94 10.20
N GLU A 149 12.09 20.30 11.31
CA GLU A 149 12.79 20.97 12.41
C GLU A 149 14.21 21.44 11.99
N GLU A 150 14.91 20.67 11.17
CA GLU A 150 16.23 21.04 10.62
C GLU A 150 16.14 22.17 9.60
N GLU A 151 15.18 22.13 8.67
CA GLU A 151 14.91 23.21 7.71
C GLU A 151 14.54 24.51 8.43
N LEU A 152 13.64 24.47 9.42
CA LEU A 152 13.31 25.66 10.22
C LEU A 152 14.56 26.23 10.89
N ARG A 153 15.40 25.38 11.51
CA ARG A 153 16.63 25.84 12.17
C ARG A 153 17.62 26.49 11.20
N ALA A 154 17.77 25.92 10.00
CA ALA A 154 18.64 26.49 8.97
C ALA A 154 18.11 27.87 8.52
N ASP A 155 16.80 27.99 8.30
CA ASP A 155 16.16 29.23 7.86
C ASP A 155 16.27 30.34 8.92
N PHE A 156 16.03 30.00 10.20
CA PHE A 156 16.26 30.92 11.32
C PHE A 156 17.73 31.33 11.45
N GLY A 157 18.66 30.40 11.25
CA GLY A 157 20.09 30.67 11.28
C GLY A 157 20.49 31.67 10.19
N GLN A 158 19.97 31.50 8.97
CA GLN A 158 20.24 32.42 7.87
C GLN A 158 19.63 33.80 8.10
N ALA A 159 18.38 33.88 8.56
CA ALA A 159 17.72 35.17 8.86
C ALA A 159 18.48 35.98 9.93
N LEU A 160 19.02 35.33 10.95
CA LEU A 160 19.85 35.97 11.98
C LEU A 160 21.17 36.51 11.40
N ILE A 161 21.80 35.78 10.48
CA ILE A 161 23.02 36.22 9.80
C ILE A 161 22.73 37.46 8.95
N ASP A 162 21.66 37.40 8.15
CA ASP A 162 21.27 38.50 7.26
C ASP A 162 20.95 39.79 8.06
N GLU A 163 20.30 39.66 9.23
CA GLU A 163 19.98 40.80 10.11
C GLU A 163 21.24 41.41 10.77
N LEU A 164 22.21 40.56 11.16
CA LEU A 164 23.51 41.00 11.70
C LEU A 164 24.36 41.72 10.66
N GLU A 165 24.40 41.22 9.42
CA GLU A 165 25.12 41.86 8.32
C GLU A 165 24.52 43.23 7.99
N ALA A 166 23.19 43.36 7.98
CA ALA A 166 22.51 44.64 7.79
C ALA A 166 22.85 45.66 8.89
N PHE A 167 22.84 45.23 10.15
CA PHE A 167 23.18 46.10 11.29
C PHE A 167 24.63 46.59 11.24
N LEU A 168 25.58 45.71 10.91
CA LEU A 168 27.00 46.06 10.80
C LEU A 168 27.29 46.99 9.61
N ALA A 169 26.49 46.91 8.55
CA ALA A 169 26.59 47.83 7.40
C ALA A 169 26.09 49.25 7.74
N GLU A 170 25.15 49.39 8.68
CA GLU A 170 24.60 50.69 9.10
C GLU A 170 25.49 51.42 10.13
N GLU A 171 26.19 50.72 11.02
CA GLU A 171 27.10 51.33 12.02
C GLU A 171 28.50 51.66 11.46
N GLY A 172 28.84 51.18 10.27
CA GLY A 172 30.14 51.37 9.63
C GLY A 172 30.30 52.62 8.75
N SER A 173 29.28 53.49 8.68
CA SER A 173 29.27 54.74 7.89
C SER A 173 29.19 55.99 8.75
#